data_AF-A0A1I0C1J7-F1
#
_entry.id   AF-A0A1I0C1J7-F1
#
_cell.length_a   1.000
_cell.length_b   1.000
_cell.length_c   1.000
_cell.angle_alpha   90.00
_cell.angle_beta   90.00
_cell.angle_gamma   90.00
#
_symmetry.space_group_name_H-M   'P 1'
#
loop_
_entity.id
_entity.type
_entity.pdbx_description
1 polymer ?
#
loop_
_entity_poly.entity_id
_entity_poly.type
_entity_poly.pdbx_seq_one_letter_code
_entity_poly.pdbx_strand_id
1 'polypeptide(L)'
;MRVEVWRQPNGYWRWAYREGETCLLSNAEYTSEQAARHSADTAYPPPPPGRGEPPSRTGRLLSGLLRRFLLAVIAWRLLRRVRLRRGPGRGG
;
A
#
# COMPACT_ATOMS: atom_id res chain seq x y z
N MET A 1 8.50 -0.27 -7.43
CA MET A 1 9.18 -1.49 -7.89
C MET A 1 9.20 -1.55 -9.41
N ARG A 2 10.40 -1.55 -10.02
CA ARG A 2 10.58 -1.71 -11.47
C ARG A 2 11.82 -2.55 -11.75
N VAL A 3 11.70 -3.54 -12.63
CA VAL A 3 12.83 -4.24 -13.23
C VAL A 3 13.20 -3.56 -14.54
N GLU A 4 14.47 -3.21 -14.70
CA GLU A 4 15.03 -2.67 -15.93
C GLU A 4 15.95 -3.71 -16.55
N VAL A 5 15.73 -4.04 -17.82
CA VAL A 5 16.56 -4.98 -18.58
C VAL A 5 17.19 -4.21 -19.74
N TRP A 6 18.50 -4.34 -19.93
CA TRP A 6 19.23 -3.65 -20.99
C TRP A 6 20.37 -4.51 -21.54
N ARG A 7 20.79 -4.16 -22.76
CA ARG A 7 21.94 -4.76 -23.42
C ARG A 7 23.21 -3.96 -23.10
N GLN A 8 24.26 -4.66 -22.67
CA GLN A 8 25.56 -4.08 -22.38
C GLN A 8 26.43 -3.95 -23.64
N PRO A 9 27.47 -3.09 -23.63
CA PRO A 9 28.39 -2.93 -24.76
C PRO A 9 29.11 -4.22 -25.19
N ASN A 10 29.33 -5.15 -24.25
CA ASN A 10 29.92 -6.47 -24.52
C ASN A 10 28.97 -7.45 -25.23
N GLY A 11 27.74 -7.01 -25.55
CA GLY A 11 26.74 -7.80 -26.27
C GLY A 11 25.83 -8.64 -25.39
N TYR A 12 26.15 -8.80 -24.10
CA TYR A 12 25.35 -9.51 -23.12
C TYR A 12 24.21 -8.64 -22.56
N TRP A 13 23.25 -9.29 -21.90
CA TRP A 13 22.10 -8.68 -21.26
C TRP A 13 22.28 -8.67 -19.75
N ARG A 14 21.84 -7.59 -19.11
CA ARG A 14 21.73 -7.47 -17.65
C ARG A 14 20.39 -6.89 -17.25
N TRP A 15 20.04 -7.12 -15.99
CA TRP A 15 18.90 -6.49 -15.37
C TRP A 15 19.27 -5.85 -14.03
N ALA A 16 18.46 -4.88 -13.60
CA ALA A 16 18.51 -4.30 -12.26
C ALA A 16 17.10 -4.11 -11.71
N TYR A 17 16.98 -4.30 -10.39
CA TYR A 17 15.79 -4.00 -9.63
C TYR A 17 15.92 -2.61 -9.00
N ARG A 18 14.89 -1.77 -9.19
CA ARG A 18 14.81 -0.43 -8.60
C ARG A 18 13.57 -0.27 -7.73
N GLU A 19 13.77 0.16 -6.50
CA GLU A 19 12.70 0.50 -5.56
C GLU A 19 13.14 1.61 -4.59
N GLY A 20 12.57 2.80 -4.78
CA GLY A 20 13.02 4.00 -4.06
C GLY A 20 14.49 4.26 -4.33
N GLU A 21 15.28 4.38 -3.26
CA GLU A 21 16.74 4.54 -3.30
C GLU A 21 17.50 3.22 -3.50
N THR A 22 16.81 2.07 -3.46
CA THR A 22 17.45 0.76 -3.61
C THR A 22 17.63 0.43 -5.08
N CYS A 23 18.87 0.11 -5.47
CA CYS A 23 19.24 -0.39 -6.78
C CYS A 23 20.05 -1.67 -6.63
N LEU A 24 19.50 -2.80 -7.10
CA LEU A 24 20.17 -4.10 -7.05
C LEU A 24 20.46 -4.58 -8.47
N LEU A 25 21.74 -4.75 -8.77
CA LEU A 25 22.21 -5.19 -10.08
C LEU A 25 22.28 -6.72 -10.13
N SER A 26 21.90 -7.30 -11.27
CA SER A 26 22.15 -8.72 -11.56
C SER A 26 23.64 -9.05 -11.46
N ASN A 27 23.94 -10.14 -10.74
CA ASN A 27 25.31 -10.64 -10.60
C ASN A 27 25.81 -11.33 -11.88
N ALA A 28 24.89 -11.88 -12.67
CA ALA A 28 25.18 -12.61 -13.90
C ALA A 28 24.89 -11.78 -15.15
N GLU A 29 25.60 -12.11 -16.23
CA GLU A 29 25.35 -11.63 -17.58
C GLU A 29 24.66 -12.73 -18.39
N TYR A 30 23.69 -12.35 -19.21
CA TYR A 30 22.84 -13.30 -19.94
C TYR A 30 23.07 -13.15 -21.44
N THR A 31 23.05 -14.26 -22.16
CA THR A 31 23.24 -14.28 -23.62
C THR A 31 22.02 -13.79 -24.39
N SER A 32 20.85 -13.70 -23.76
CA SER A 32 19.61 -13.23 -24.37
C SER A 32 18.78 -12.36 -23.42
N GLU A 33 17.98 -11.47 -24.01
CA GLU A 33 17.03 -10.63 -23.26
C GLU A 33 16.03 -11.48 -22.47
N GLN A 34 15.56 -12.57 -23.08
CA GLN A 34 14.58 -13.45 -22.47
C GLN A 34 15.15 -14.16 -21.25
N ALA A 35 16.42 -14.59 -21.28
CA ALA A 35 17.08 -15.18 -20.12
C ALA A 35 17.27 -14.17 -18.99
N ALA A 36 17.63 -12.92 -19.32
CA ALA A 36 17.74 -11.84 -18.32
C ALA A 36 16.38 -11.54 -17.67
N ARG A 37 15.32 -11.39 -18.47
CA ARG A 37 13.94 -11.18 -17.98
C ARG A 37 13.46 -12.33 -17.12
N HIS A 38 13.61 -13.56 -17.60
CA HIS A 38 13.20 -14.76 -16.85
C HIS A 38 13.93 -14.87 -15.51
N SER A 39 15.24 -14.58 -15.49
CA SER A 39 15.99 -14.55 -14.24
C SER A 39 15.52 -13.43 -13.31
N ALA A 40 15.18 -12.25 -13.85
CA ALA A 40 14.65 -11.17 -13.05
C ALA A 40 13.28 -11.51 -12.46
N ASP A 41 12.38 -12.11 -13.25
CA ASP A 41 11.07 -12.58 -12.80
C ASP A 41 11.19 -13.71 -11.76
N THR A 42 12.26 -14.50 -11.82
CA THR A 42 12.54 -15.53 -10.81
C THR A 42 13.01 -14.91 -9.49
N ALA A 43 13.90 -13.91 -9.57
CA ALA A 43 14.44 -13.22 -8.38
C ALA A 43 13.42 -12.28 -7.73
N TYR A 44 12.65 -11.57 -8.54
CA TYR A 44 11.67 -10.58 -8.16
C TYR A 44 10.37 -10.86 -8.90
N PRO A 45 9.61 -11.89 -8.47
CA PRO A 45 8.37 -12.25 -9.14
C PRO A 45 7.43 -11.05 -9.19
N PRO A 46 6.79 -10.79 -10.34
CA PRO A 46 5.73 -9.82 -10.37
C PRO A 46 4.67 -10.23 -9.33
N PRO A 47 4.00 -9.25 -8.71
CA PRO A 47 2.86 -9.58 -7.87
C PRO A 47 1.91 -10.47 -8.68
N PRO A 48 1.32 -11.50 -8.06
CA PRO A 48 0.39 -12.37 -8.76
C PRO A 48 -0.65 -11.49 -9.47
N PRO A 49 -1.07 -11.83 -10.71
CA PRO A 49 -2.14 -11.10 -11.35
C PRO A 49 -3.30 -11.09 -10.38
N GLY A 50 -3.56 -9.92 -9.81
CA GLY A 50 -4.62 -9.77 -8.84
C GLY A 50 -5.89 -10.29 -9.48
N ARG A 51 -6.55 -11.24 -8.81
CA ARG A 51 -8.01 -11.28 -8.77
C ARG A 51 -8.44 -9.82 -8.76
N GLY A 52 -9.06 -9.33 -9.83
CA GLY A 52 -9.32 -7.92 -9.99
C GLY A 52 -9.96 -7.40 -8.70
N GLU A 53 -9.22 -6.61 -7.93
CA GLU A 53 -9.84 -5.79 -6.92
C GLU A 53 -10.79 -4.88 -7.72
N PRO A 54 -12.11 -4.99 -7.53
CA PRO A 54 -12.99 -3.99 -8.11
C PRO A 54 -12.46 -2.64 -7.62
N PRO A 55 -12.47 -1.57 -8.45
CA PRO A 55 -12.03 -0.28 -8.00
C PRO A 55 -12.73 0.02 -6.68
N SER A 56 -11.96 0.16 -5.60
CA SER A 56 -12.41 0.49 -4.26
C SER A 56 -13.01 1.90 -4.22
N ARG A 57 -14.10 2.12 -4.96
CA ARG A 57 -15.03 3.25 -4.81
C ARG A 57 -15.81 3.15 -3.49
N THR A 58 -15.69 2.04 -2.76
CA THR A 58 -16.31 1.85 -1.44
C THR A 58 -15.52 2.53 -0.31
N GLY A 59 -14.21 2.78 -0.49
CA GLY A 59 -13.35 3.35 0.56
C GLY A 59 -13.59 4.84 0.87
N ARG A 60 -14.17 5.60 -0.07
CA ARG A 60 -14.49 7.03 0.15
C ARG A 60 -15.88 7.28 0.74
N LEU A 61 -16.84 6.38 0.52
CA LEU A 61 -18.19 6.51 1.09
C LEU A 61 -18.25 5.94 2.51
N LEU A 62 -17.55 4.83 2.78
CA LEU A 62 -17.46 4.27 4.12
C LEU A 62 -16.70 5.20 5.08
N SER A 63 -15.67 5.92 4.62
CA SER A 63 -14.91 6.84 5.48
C SER A 63 -15.73 8.04 5.96
N GLY A 64 -16.67 8.54 5.15
CA GLY A 64 -17.57 9.62 5.54
C GLY A 64 -18.56 9.20 6.64
N LEU A 65 -19.17 8.02 6.50
CA LEU A 65 -20.10 7.46 7.49
C LEU A 65 -19.38 7.05 8.77
N LEU A 66 -18.23 6.39 8.67
CA LEU A 66 -17.43 5.97 9.82
C LEU A 66 -16.92 7.19 10.61
N ARG A 67 -16.50 8.25 9.92
CA ARG A 67 -16.08 9.52 10.55
C ARG A 67 -17.25 10.20 11.28
N ARG A 68 -18.45 10.19 10.69
CA ARG A 68 -19.66 10.71 11.35
C ARG A 68 -20.05 9.89 12.57
N PHE A 69 -19.97 8.56 12.49
CA PHE A 69 -20.21 7.66 13.62
C PHE A 69 -19.20 7.89 14.76
N LEU A 70 -17.91 8.00 14.43
CA LEU A 70 -16.87 8.25 15.42
C LEU A 70 -17.10 9.59 16.14
N LEU A 71 -17.39 10.66 15.39
CA LEU A 71 -17.70 11.97 15.96
C LEU A 71 -18.97 11.94 16.83
N ALA A 72 -20.02 11.22 16.41
CA ALA A 72 -21.24 11.05 17.19
C ALA A 72 -20.99 10.29 18.50
N VAL A 73 -20.15 9.24 18.48
CA VAL A 73 -19.77 8.48 19.69
C VAL A 73 -18.94 9.35 20.65
N ILE A 74 -18.01 10.15 20.13
CA ILE A 74 -17.21 11.08 20.94
C ILE A 74 -18.12 12.15 21.56
N ALA A 75 -19.00 12.77 20.76
CA ALA A 75 -19.95 13.77 21.23
C ALA A 75 -20.90 13.20 22.30
N TRP A 76 -21.43 12.00 22.10
CA TRP A 76 -22.23 11.31 23.10
C TRP A 76 -21.43 11.07 24.38
N ARG A 77 -20.21 10.51 24.29
CA ARG A 77 -19.39 10.29 25.49
C ARG A 77 -19.13 11.58 26.28
N LEU A 78 -18.88 12.70 25.59
CA LEU A 78 -18.74 14.01 26.22
C LEU A 78 -20.06 14.48 26.85
N LEU A 79 -21.18 14.39 26.13
CA LEU A 79 -22.50 14.77 26.64
C LEU A 79 -22.93 13.92 27.85
N ARG A 80 -22.64 12.62 27.83
CA ARG A 80 -22.89 11.71 28.94
C ARG A 80 -22.02 12.06 30.15
N ARG A 81 -20.74 12.39 29.95
CA ARG A 81 -19.87 12.89 31.03
C ARG A 81 -20.38 14.22 31.62
N VAL A 82 -20.86 15.14 30.79
CA VAL A 82 -21.42 16.42 31.24
C VAL A 82 -22.76 16.23 31.94
N ARG A 83 -23.65 15.36 31.45
CA ARG A 83 -24.91 15.00 32.12
C ARG A 83 -24.67 14.28 33.45
N LEU A 84 -23.65 13.43 33.56
CA LEU A 84 -23.27 12.81 34.83
C LEU A 84 -22.64 13.81 35.82
N ARG A 85 -22.08 14.92 35.32
CA ARG A 85 -21.69 16.07 36.16
C ARG A 85 -22.86 17.00 36.50
N ARG A 86 -23.99 16.88 35.81
CA ARG A 86 -25.23 17.63 36.04
C ARG A 86 -26.36 16.68 36.45
N GLY A 87 -26.24 16.10 37.64
CA GLY A 87 -27.39 15.54 38.33
C GLY A 87 -27.00 15.09 39.74
N PRO A 88 -27.78 15.36 40.80
CA PRO A 88 -28.90 16.29 40.97
C PRO A 88 -28.50 17.47 41.89
N GLY A 89 -28.76 18.71 41.45
CA GLY A 89 -28.85 19.84 42.38
C GLY A 89 -30.07 19.63 43.26
N ARG A 90 -29.81 19.11 44.46
CA ARG A 90 -30.73 18.99 45.59
C ARG A 90 -31.41 20.34 45.83
N GLY A 91 -32.71 20.30 46.11
CA GLY A 91 -33.50 21.48 46.44
C GLY A 91 -32.97 22.27 47.63
N GLY A 92 -33.35 23.55 47.61
CA GLY A 92 -33.29 24.56 48.65
C GLY A 92 -34.16 25.70 48.19
#